data_AF-A0A0U3R8L5-F1
#
_entry.id   AF-A0A0U3R8L5-F1
#
_cell.length_a   1.000
_cell.length_b   1.000
_cell.length_c   1.000
_cell.angle_alpha   90.00
_cell.angle_beta   90.00
_cell.angle_gamma   90.00
#
_symmetry.space_group_name_H-M   'P 1'
#
loop_
_entity.id
_entity.type
_entity.pdbx_description
1 polymer ?
#
loop_
_entity_poly.entity_id
_entity_poly.type
_entity_poly.pdbx_seq_one_letter_code
_entity_poly.pdbx_strand_id
1 'polypeptide(L)'
;MYSRPPVHSLKLGLRISVGMSIPALPYLVVLIATLTCVRGLSLSGIVQIILLLVFLWLWSVFVGLYISVKLKEPIVIMRVSNITLTALTVFAPVYYPIEVLPNFAHKIILFLPTTSCAYLIHSLYEPLSEWKIALTSLTFWSLGIGVFKEELTLEGTTRHF
;
A
#
# COMPACT_ATOMS: atom_id res chain seq x y z
N MET A 1 -22.95 8.65 31.20
CA MET A 1 -21.84 7.67 31.29
C MET A 1 -21.73 6.98 29.94
N TYR A 2 -20.83 7.44 29.06
CA TYR A 2 -20.70 6.87 27.72
C TYR A 2 -19.82 5.61 27.81
N SER A 3 -20.45 4.45 27.86
CA SER A 3 -19.77 3.15 27.77
C SER A 3 -19.18 3.02 26.36
N ARG A 4 -17.88 3.34 26.20
CA ARG A 4 -17.15 3.06 24.97
C ARG A 4 -17.01 1.54 24.87
N PRO A 5 -17.57 0.87 23.83
CA PRO A 5 -17.42 -0.57 23.70
C PRO A 5 -15.94 -0.93 23.59
N PRO A 6 -15.50 -2.09 24.10
CA PRO A 6 -14.11 -2.54 24.06
C PRO A 6 -13.80 -3.04 22.64
N VAL A 7 -13.80 -2.15 21.67
CA VAL A 7 -13.36 -2.47 20.31
C VAL A 7 -11.88 -2.12 20.21
N HIS A 8 -11.06 -3.17 20.13
CA HIS A 8 -9.64 -3.09 19.85
C HIS A 8 -9.39 -2.13 18.67
N SER A 9 -8.57 -1.10 18.84
CA SER A 9 -8.37 0.00 17.88
C SER A 9 -8.08 -0.48 16.45
N LEU A 10 -7.32 -1.58 16.32
CA LEU A 10 -7.02 -2.24 15.05
C LEU A 10 -8.28 -2.77 14.34
N LYS A 11 -9.19 -3.43 15.07
CA LYS A 11 -10.44 -3.97 14.51
C LYS A 11 -11.35 -2.86 14.02
N LEU A 12 -11.40 -1.73 14.75
CA LEU A 12 -12.17 -0.57 14.33
C LEU A 12 -11.57 0.07 13.07
N GLY A 13 -10.25 0.27 13.06
CA GLY A 13 -9.52 0.84 11.92
C GLY A 13 -9.66 0.03 10.63
N LEU A 14 -9.54 -1.31 10.72
CA LEU A 14 -9.77 -2.20 9.57
C LEU A 14 -11.21 -2.11 9.05
N ARG A 15 -12.21 -2.08 9.93
CA ARG A 15 -13.61 -1.98 9.53
C ARG A 15 -13.90 -0.68 8.78
N ILE A 16 -13.38 0.44 9.29
CA ILE A 16 -13.52 1.74 8.62
C ILE A 16 -12.83 1.70 7.26
N SER A 17 -11.61 1.16 7.19
CA SER A 17 -10.84 1.08 5.94
C SER A 17 -11.55 0.24 4.88
N VAL A 18 -12.11 -0.91 5.26
CA VAL A 18 -12.92 -1.76 4.36
C VAL A 18 -14.15 -1.00 3.87
N GLY A 19 -14.88 -0.32 4.77
CA GLY A 19 -16.05 0.47 4.40
C GLY A 19 -15.73 1.59 3.41
N MET A 20 -14.61 2.28 3.61
CA MET A 20 -14.12 3.34 2.72
C MET A 20 -13.58 2.82 1.37
N SER A 21 -13.32 1.52 1.25
CA SER A 21 -12.79 0.90 0.03
C SER A 21 -13.89 0.40 -0.92
N ILE A 22 -15.14 0.26 -0.43
CA ILE A 22 -16.29 -0.16 -1.26
C ILE A 22 -16.47 0.75 -2.48
N PRO A 23 -16.41 2.10 -2.36
CA PRO A 23 -16.51 2.99 -3.50
C PRO A 23 -15.36 2.84 -4.52
N ALA A 24 -14.23 2.25 -4.13
CA ALA A 24 -13.09 2.02 -5.01
C ALA A 24 -13.26 0.78 -5.92
N LEU A 25 -14.15 -0.14 -5.57
CA LEU A 25 -14.35 -1.40 -6.29
C LEU A 25 -14.74 -1.22 -7.77
N PRO A 26 -15.67 -0.31 -8.15
CA PRO A 26 -16.01 -0.09 -9.55
C PRO A 26 -14.79 0.34 -10.39
N TYR A 27 -13.92 1.19 -9.83
CA TYR A 27 -12.70 1.64 -10.51
C TYR A 27 -11.71 0.48 -10.74
N LEU A 28 -11.61 -0.46 -9.78
CA LEU A 28 -10.79 -1.66 -9.96
C LEU A 28 -11.33 -2.56 -11.07
N VAL A 29 -12.64 -2.72 -11.17
CA VAL A 29 -13.27 -3.49 -12.25
C VAL A 29 -12.96 -2.86 -13.60
N VAL A 30 -13.12 -1.54 -13.74
CA VAL A 30 -12.79 -0.81 -14.97
C VAL A 30 -11.31 -0.94 -15.32
N LEU A 31 -10.41 -0.84 -14.34
CA LEU A 31 -8.97 -1.01 -14.55
C LEU A 31 -8.63 -2.40 -15.11
N ILE A 32 -9.11 -3.47 -14.45
CA ILE A 32 -8.84 -4.85 -14.87
C ILE A 32 -9.45 -5.12 -16.26
N ALA A 33 -10.68 -4.65 -16.51
CA ALA A 33 -11.33 -4.80 -17.81
C ALA A 33 -10.54 -4.09 -18.92
N THR A 34 -10.08 -2.87 -18.67
CA THR A 34 -9.30 -2.09 -19.65
C THR A 34 -7.96 -2.77 -19.95
N LEU A 35 -7.24 -3.22 -18.91
CA LEU A 35 -5.96 -3.93 -19.08
C LEU A 35 -6.13 -5.25 -19.85
N THR A 36 -7.20 -5.99 -19.56
CA THR A 36 -7.51 -7.25 -20.25
C THR A 36 -7.83 -7.00 -21.73
N CYS A 37 -8.60 -5.95 -22.03
CA CYS A 37 -8.99 -5.61 -23.40
C CYS A 37 -7.81 -5.07 -24.24
N VAL A 38 -6.95 -4.22 -23.68
CA VAL A 38 -5.87 -3.56 -24.43
C VAL A 38 -4.65 -4.46 -24.62
N ARG A 39 -4.26 -5.23 -23.59
CA ARG A 39 -3.00 -5.98 -23.58
C ARG A 39 -3.19 -7.51 -23.61
N GLY A 40 -4.43 -8.00 -23.56
CA GLY A 40 -4.71 -9.44 -23.60
C GLY A 40 -4.22 -10.17 -22.34
N LEU A 41 -4.64 -9.72 -21.17
CA LEU A 41 -4.13 -10.24 -19.90
C LEU A 41 -4.51 -11.72 -19.69
N SER A 42 -3.52 -12.52 -19.32
CA SER A 42 -3.76 -13.89 -18.87
C SER A 42 -4.44 -13.90 -17.50
N LEU A 43 -5.20 -14.96 -17.22
CA LEU A 43 -5.90 -15.15 -15.94
C LEU A 43 -4.93 -15.12 -14.73
N SER A 44 -3.71 -15.62 -14.93
CA SER A 44 -2.63 -15.55 -13.93
C SER A 44 -2.18 -14.11 -13.66
N GLY A 45 -2.06 -13.27 -14.70
CA GLY A 45 -1.72 -11.86 -14.56
C GLY A 45 -2.79 -11.08 -13.78
N ILE A 46 -4.07 -11.38 -14.01
CA ILE A 46 -5.18 -10.73 -13.26
C ILE A 46 -5.03 -11.03 -11.77
N VAL A 47 -4.81 -12.29 -11.40
CA VAL A 47 -4.64 -12.71 -10.00
C VAL A 47 -3.43 -12.01 -9.37
N GLN A 48 -2.30 -11.91 -10.09
CA GLN A 48 -1.12 -11.21 -9.58
C GLN A 48 -1.38 -9.71 -9.35
N ILE A 49 -2.05 -9.03 -10.27
CA ILE A 49 -2.43 -7.62 -10.09
C ILE A 49 -3.30 -7.45 -8.84
N ILE A 50 -4.31 -8.30 -8.67
CA ILE A 50 -5.19 -8.26 -7.48
C ILE A 50 -4.37 -8.44 -6.21
N LEU A 51 -3.46 -9.41 -6.16
CA LEU A 51 -2.61 -9.64 -5.00
C LEU A 51 -1.73 -8.43 -4.66
N LEU A 52 -1.11 -7.80 -5.67
CA LEU A 52 -0.27 -6.62 -5.48
C LEU A 52 -1.09 -5.41 -5.01
N LEU A 53 -2.31 -5.24 -5.52
CA LEU A 53 -3.24 -4.19 -5.08
C LEU A 53 -3.71 -4.42 -3.64
N VAL A 54 -4.05 -5.65 -3.27
CA VAL A 54 -4.43 -6.00 -1.89
C VAL A 54 -3.26 -5.77 -0.94
N PHE A 55 -2.04 -6.13 -1.35
CA PHE A 55 -0.84 -5.84 -0.56
C PHE A 55 -0.65 -4.35 -0.32
N LEU A 56 -0.73 -3.55 -1.40
CA LEU A 56 -0.55 -2.09 -1.30
C LEU A 56 -1.66 -1.43 -0.47
N TRP A 57 -2.89 -1.92 -0.62
CA TRP A 57 -4.02 -1.51 0.21
C TRP A 57 -3.75 -1.80 1.69
N LEU A 58 -3.34 -3.02 2.02
CA LEU A 58 -3.06 -3.43 3.39
C LEU A 58 -1.94 -2.56 3.99
N TRP A 59 -0.85 -2.37 3.25
CA TRP A 59 0.27 -1.52 3.65
C TRP A 59 -0.19 -0.08 3.92
N SER A 60 -0.99 0.51 3.03
CA SER A 60 -1.52 1.87 3.19
C SER A 60 -2.42 1.99 4.43
N VAL A 61 -3.25 0.98 4.71
CA VAL A 61 -4.08 0.94 5.93
C VAL A 61 -3.21 0.94 7.18
N PHE A 62 -2.14 0.12 7.22
CA PHE A 62 -1.24 0.10 8.37
C PHE A 62 -0.51 1.43 8.58
N VAL A 63 0.01 2.04 7.50
CA VAL A 63 0.67 3.36 7.58
C VAL A 63 -0.32 4.42 8.05
N GLY A 64 -1.54 4.46 7.50
CA GLY A 64 -2.58 5.40 7.91
C GLY A 64 -2.99 5.24 9.38
N LEU A 65 -3.12 3.99 9.85
CA LEU A 65 -3.41 3.70 11.25
C LEU A 65 -2.25 4.10 12.16
N TYR A 66 -1.00 3.83 11.77
CA TYR A 66 0.18 4.23 12.53
C TYR A 66 0.26 5.74 12.71
N ILE A 67 0.09 6.50 11.62
CA ILE A 67 0.04 7.97 11.64
C ILE A 67 -1.09 8.46 12.55
N SER A 68 -2.27 7.83 12.46
CA SER A 68 -3.46 8.20 13.25
C SER A 68 -3.33 7.90 14.75
N VAL A 69 -2.51 6.92 15.13
CA VAL A 69 -2.26 6.61 16.55
C VAL A 69 -1.22 7.57 17.13
N LYS A 70 -0.16 7.90 16.38
CA LYS A 70 0.93 8.78 16.85
C LYS A 70 0.52 10.26 16.87
N LEU A 71 -0.30 10.71 15.92
CA LEU A 71 -0.74 12.09 15.84
C LEU A 71 -2.13 12.26 16.43
N LYS A 72 -2.35 13.31 17.22
CA LYS A 72 -3.64 13.58 17.87
C LYS A 72 -4.54 14.53 17.07
N GLU A 73 -3.96 15.34 16.19
CA GLU A 73 -4.66 16.39 15.46
C GLU A 73 -5.11 15.93 14.07
N PRO A 74 -6.42 15.90 13.78
CA PRO A 74 -6.95 15.46 12.48
C PRO A 74 -6.41 16.23 11.29
N ILE A 75 -6.19 17.55 11.47
CA ILE A 75 -5.64 18.42 10.42
C ILE A 75 -4.19 18.03 10.08
N VAL A 76 -3.40 17.64 11.08
CA VAL A 76 -2.00 17.21 10.90
C VAL A 76 -1.97 15.82 10.28
N ILE A 77 -2.84 14.90 10.72
CA ILE A 77 -2.99 13.56 10.11
C ILE A 77 -3.30 13.67 8.62
N MET A 78 -4.26 14.53 8.23
CA MET A 78 -4.59 14.74 6.82
C MET A 78 -3.41 15.30 6.02
N ARG A 79 -2.69 16.29 6.56
CA ARG A 79 -1.52 16.88 5.88
C ARG A 79 -0.40 15.86 5.68
N VAL A 80 -0.04 15.14 6.74
CA VAL A 80 1.01 14.10 6.68
C VAL A 80 0.61 12.99 5.73
N SER A 81 -0.65 12.55 5.75
CA SER A 81 -1.16 11.52 4.84
C SER A 81 -1.08 11.97 3.37
N ASN A 82 -1.47 13.22 3.08
CA ASN A 82 -1.39 13.77 1.73
C ASN A 82 0.06 13.94 1.26
N ILE A 83 0.95 14.47 2.10
CA ILE A 83 2.39 14.60 1.77
C ILE A 83 2.99 13.22 1.50
N THR A 84 2.69 12.24 2.36
CA THR A 84 3.15 10.86 2.21
C THR A 84 2.65 10.26 0.90
N LEU A 85 1.35 10.41 0.61
CA LEU A 85 0.75 9.94 -0.63
C LEU A 85 1.42 10.58 -1.86
N THR A 86 1.55 11.91 -1.88
CA THR A 86 2.21 12.63 -2.98
C THR A 86 3.67 12.20 -3.15
N ALA A 87 4.42 12.01 -2.06
CA ALA A 87 5.78 11.48 -2.11
C ALA A 87 5.83 10.08 -2.75
N LEU A 88 4.91 9.21 -2.38
CA LEU A 88 4.87 7.81 -2.83
C LEU A 88 4.28 7.61 -4.24
N THR A 89 3.53 8.57 -4.77
CA THR A 89 2.87 8.44 -6.08
C THR A 89 3.45 9.37 -7.14
N VAL A 90 3.80 10.61 -6.78
CA VAL A 90 4.31 11.60 -7.74
C VAL A 90 5.82 11.53 -7.88
N PHE A 91 6.54 11.41 -6.75
CA PHE A 91 8.00 11.36 -6.76
C PHE A 91 8.55 9.96 -6.95
N ALA A 92 7.84 8.94 -6.46
CA ALA A 92 8.14 7.58 -6.84
C ALA A 92 7.77 7.39 -8.32
N PRO A 93 8.63 6.78 -9.16
CA PRO A 93 8.35 6.51 -10.58
C PRO A 93 7.27 5.43 -10.73
N VAL A 94 6.05 5.81 -10.37
CA VAL A 94 4.81 5.19 -10.83
C VAL A 94 4.47 5.76 -12.21
N TYR A 95 4.88 7.00 -12.49
CA TYR A 95 4.60 7.72 -13.74
C TYR A 95 5.78 7.81 -14.72
N TYR A 96 7.02 7.56 -14.28
CA TYR A 96 8.20 7.61 -15.14
C TYR A 96 8.75 6.20 -15.36
N PRO A 97 9.15 5.84 -16.61
CA PRO A 97 9.79 4.56 -16.86
C PRO A 97 11.05 4.46 -16.00
N ILE A 98 11.23 3.32 -15.35
CA ILE A 98 12.37 3.16 -14.45
C ILE A 98 13.66 3.29 -15.27
N GLU A 99 13.68 2.78 -16.51
CA GLU A 99 14.79 2.82 -17.49
C GLU A 99 15.46 4.19 -17.72
N VAL A 100 14.77 5.32 -17.49
CA VAL A 100 15.38 6.66 -17.66
C VAL A 100 16.17 7.11 -16.43
N LEU A 101 16.14 6.36 -15.32
CA LEU A 101 16.86 6.70 -14.11
C LEU A 101 18.28 6.10 -14.08
N PRO A 102 19.23 6.78 -13.43
CA PRO A 102 20.56 6.22 -13.23
C PRO A 102 20.51 4.95 -12.37
N ASN A 103 21.38 3.97 -12.67
CA ASN A 103 21.41 2.63 -12.03
C ASN A 103 21.39 2.63 -10.49
N PHE A 104 21.95 3.66 -9.85
CA PHE A 104 21.91 3.79 -8.39
C PHE A 104 20.51 4.16 -7.88
N ALA A 105 19.81 5.04 -8.58
CA ALA A 105 18.47 5.48 -8.22
C ALA A 105 17.43 4.36 -8.40
N HIS A 106 17.60 3.48 -9.41
CA HIS A 106 16.75 2.29 -9.60
C HIS A 106 16.53 1.51 -8.30
N LYS A 107 17.64 1.12 -7.63
CA LYS A 107 17.59 0.24 -6.46
C LYS A 107 16.94 0.91 -5.25
N ILE A 108 17.23 2.19 -5.05
CA ILE A 108 16.64 2.98 -3.97
C ILE A 108 15.14 3.11 -4.16
N ILE A 109 14.74 3.36 -5.39
CA ILE A 109 13.34 3.55 -5.71
C ILE A 109 12.57 2.25 -5.66
N LEU A 110 13.13 1.14 -6.13
CA LEU A 110 12.54 -0.19 -6.03
C LEU A 110 12.34 -0.61 -4.56
N PHE A 111 13.02 0.02 -3.61
CA PHE A 111 12.74 -0.20 -2.19
C PHE A 111 11.35 0.31 -1.77
N LEU A 112 10.74 1.25 -2.50
CA LEU A 112 9.39 1.71 -2.19
C LEU A 112 8.35 0.63 -2.60
N PRO A 113 7.34 0.37 -1.78
CA PRO A 113 6.35 -0.67 -2.07
C PRO A 113 5.47 -0.31 -3.28
N THR A 114 5.20 1.00 -3.50
CA THR A 114 4.41 1.48 -4.64
C THR A 114 5.09 1.22 -5.98
N THR A 115 6.39 1.52 -6.08
CA THR A 115 7.20 1.32 -7.29
C THR A 115 7.50 -0.15 -7.51
N SER A 116 7.76 -0.92 -6.45
CA SER A 116 7.89 -2.38 -6.54
C SER A 116 6.63 -3.03 -7.12
N CYS A 117 5.44 -2.66 -6.63
CA CYS A 117 4.18 -3.16 -7.17
C CYS A 117 4.00 -2.74 -8.64
N ALA A 118 4.22 -1.47 -8.97
CA ALA A 118 4.12 -0.98 -10.34
C ALA A 118 5.07 -1.72 -11.29
N TYR A 119 6.31 -1.94 -10.85
CA TYR A 119 7.33 -2.66 -11.61
C TYR A 119 6.98 -4.12 -11.84
N LEU A 120 6.43 -4.82 -10.84
CA LEU A 120 5.98 -6.20 -11.00
C LEU A 120 4.78 -6.29 -11.94
N ILE A 121 3.85 -5.34 -11.89
CA ILE A 121 2.74 -5.27 -12.85
C ILE A 121 3.28 -5.02 -14.26
N HIS A 122 4.27 -4.13 -14.43
CA HIS A 122 4.91 -3.91 -15.72
C HIS A 122 5.62 -5.17 -16.23
N SER A 123 6.26 -5.92 -15.32
CA SER A 123 7.03 -7.13 -15.63
C SER A 123 6.17 -8.26 -16.23
N LEU A 124 4.84 -8.20 -16.04
CA LEU A 124 3.89 -9.13 -16.65
C LEU A 124 3.76 -8.94 -18.16
N TYR A 125 4.03 -7.73 -18.66
CA TYR A 125 3.93 -7.41 -20.09
C TYR A 125 5.30 -7.42 -20.76
N GLU A 126 6.30 -6.88 -20.06
CA GLU A 126 7.67 -6.79 -20.56
C GLU A 126 8.62 -7.45 -19.54
N PRO A 127 9.35 -8.50 -19.93
CA PRO A 127 10.20 -9.23 -18.98
C PRO A 127 11.36 -8.36 -18.51
N LEU A 128 11.20 -7.80 -17.31
CA LEU A 128 12.14 -6.90 -16.68
C LEU A 128 13.16 -7.66 -15.81
N SER A 129 14.44 -7.29 -15.88
CA SER A 129 15.55 -8.04 -15.26
C SER A 129 15.56 -7.98 -13.72
N GLU A 130 15.15 -6.86 -13.14
CA GLU A 130 15.26 -6.62 -11.69
C GLU A 130 14.05 -7.07 -10.84
N TRP A 131 13.18 -7.96 -11.36
CA TRP A 131 11.94 -8.37 -10.68
C TRP A 131 12.18 -9.00 -9.29
N LYS A 132 13.35 -9.64 -9.10
CA LYS A 132 13.76 -10.21 -7.81
C LYS A 132 13.91 -9.14 -6.73
N ILE A 133 14.45 -7.97 -7.08
CA ILE A 133 14.65 -6.85 -6.14
C ILE A 133 13.28 -6.34 -5.68
N ALA A 134 12.37 -6.13 -6.62
CA ALA A 134 11.00 -5.72 -6.31
C ALA A 134 10.30 -6.74 -5.39
N LEU A 135 10.42 -8.03 -5.68
CA LEU A 135 9.83 -9.07 -4.84
C LEU A 135 10.45 -9.07 -3.42
N THR A 136 11.77 -8.96 -3.31
CA THR A 136 12.44 -8.90 -2.00
C THR A 136 12.01 -7.66 -1.20
N SER A 137 11.84 -6.51 -1.86
CA SER A 137 11.34 -5.29 -1.25
C SER A 137 9.92 -5.50 -0.69
N LEU A 138 9.01 -6.10 -1.46
CA LEU A 138 7.66 -6.40 -0.97
C LEU A 138 7.66 -7.36 0.21
N THR A 139 8.50 -8.40 0.18
CA THR A 139 8.62 -9.33 1.32
C THR A 139 9.16 -8.62 2.57
N PHE A 140 10.11 -7.70 2.42
CA PHE A 140 10.62 -6.88 3.51
C PHE A 140 9.51 -6.02 4.13
N TRP A 141 8.74 -5.32 3.29
CA TRP A 141 7.61 -4.52 3.77
C TRP A 141 6.49 -5.35 4.38
N SER A 142 6.29 -6.58 3.89
CA SER A 142 5.34 -7.52 4.48
C SER A 142 5.72 -7.93 5.91
N LEU A 143 7.01 -8.08 6.19
CA LEU A 143 7.52 -8.33 7.54
C LEU A 143 7.36 -7.08 8.42
N GLY A 144 7.60 -5.89 7.85
CA GLY A 144 7.38 -4.61 8.54
C GLY A 144 5.94 -4.44 9.02
N ILE A 145 4.94 -4.89 8.25
CA ILE A 145 3.53 -4.89 8.68
C ILE A 145 3.33 -5.68 9.98
N GLY A 146 4.06 -6.78 10.18
CA GLY A 146 4.04 -7.56 11.41
C GLY A 146 4.53 -6.77 12.63
N VAL A 147 5.60 -6.00 12.46
CA VAL A 147 6.16 -5.13 13.50
C VAL A 147 5.19 -4.00 13.85
N PHE A 148 4.61 -3.32 12.86
CA PHE A 148 3.62 -2.26 13.09
C PHE A 148 2.39 -2.77 13.83
N LYS A 149 1.94 -3.99 13.52
CA LYS A 149 0.82 -4.63 14.21
C LYS A 149 1.10 -4.81 15.70
N GLU A 150 2.30 -5.25 16.07
CA GLU A 150 2.71 -5.48 17.45
C GLU A 150 2.82 -4.16 18.23
N GLU A 151 3.41 -3.12 17.64
CA GLU A 151 3.50 -1.79 18.24
C GLU A 151 2.11 -1.17 18.48
N LEU A 152 1.20 -1.30 17.50
CA LEU A 152 -0.19 -0.84 17.61
C LEU A 152 -0.99 -1.58 18.70
N THR A 153 -0.70 -2.87 18.95
CA THR A 153 -1.32 -3.63 20.05
C THR A 153 -0.80 -3.19 21.43
N LEU A 154 0.47 -2.84 21.54
CA LEU A 154 1.10 -2.39 22.79
C LEU A 154 0.67 -0.95 23.17
N GLU A 155 0.62 -0.03 22.21
CA GLU A 155 0.12 1.34 22.43
C GLU A 155 -1.39 1.37 22.74
N GLY A 156 -2.17 0.45 22.17
CA GLY A 156 -3.58 0.28 22.51
C GLY A 156 -3.77 -0.15 23.96
N THR A 157 -2.90 -1.01 24.49
CA THR A 157 -2.99 -1.56 25.85
C THR A 157 -2.53 -0.55 26.91
N THR A 158 -1.52 0.27 26.62
CA THR A 158 -0.98 1.28 27.55
C THR A 158 -1.89 2.48 27.75
N ARG A 159 -2.78 2.82 26.80
CA ARG A 159 -3.78 3.90 26.98
C ARG A 159 -5.01 3.51 27.82
N HIS A 160 -5.03 2.27 28.35
CA HIS A 160 -6.10 1.76 29.20
C HIS A 160 -5.75 1.69 30.70
N PHE A 161 -4.60 2.23 31.10
CA PHE A 161 -4.22 2.45 32.51
C PHE A 161 -4.17 3.94 32.83
#